data_AF-X1HMR4-F1
#
_entry.id   AF-X1HMR4-F1
#
_cell.length_a   1.000
_cell.length_b   1.000
_cell.length_c   1.000
_cell.angle_alpha   90.00
_cell.angle_beta   90.00
_cell.angle_gamma   90.00
#
_symmetry.space_group_name_H-M   'P 1'
#
loop_
_entity.id
_entity.type
_entity.pdbx_description
1 polymer ?
#
loop_
_entity_poly.entity_id
_entity_poly.type
_entity_poly.pdbx_seq_one_letter_code
_entity_poly.pdbx_strand_id
1 'polypeptide(L)'
;MMGSELDLLGQWPFSREELEKMKEGVYIPREKILRFIHGKRNNTRIDFYVSNDLFHVGKMVIPAKGSSDIEVHNGDEVIYVLKGTLNTRIY
;
A
#
# COMPACT_ATOMS: atom_id res chain seq x y z
N MET A 1 -16.81 7.70 16.23
CA MET A 1 -16.77 7.55 14.76
C MET A 1 -15.47 6.85 14.42
N MET A 2 -15.53 5.63 13.88
CA MET A 2 -14.32 4.98 13.36
C MET A 2 -13.87 5.77 12.13
N GLY A 3 -12.63 6.24 12.12
CA GLY A 3 -12.01 6.84 10.94
C GLY A 3 -12.02 5.86 9.78
N SER A 4 -12.00 6.38 8.56
CA SER A 4 -11.91 5.55 7.36
C SER A 4 -10.57 4.80 7.36
N GLU A 5 -10.48 3.66 6.68
CA GLU A 5 -9.22 2.93 6.51
C GLU A 5 -8.11 3.81 5.91
N LEU A 6 -8.48 4.86 5.18
CA LEU A 6 -7.55 5.85 4.63
C LEU A 6 -6.88 6.71 5.72
N ASP A 7 -7.54 6.93 6.86
CA ASP A 7 -6.99 7.71 7.97
C ASP A 7 -5.80 6.97 8.63
N LEU A 8 -5.62 5.69 8.34
CA LEU A 8 -4.52 4.86 8.86
C LEU A 8 -3.29 4.88 7.95
N LEU A 9 -3.36 5.48 6.77
CA LEU A 9 -2.21 5.64 5.89
C LEU A 9 -1.14 6.51 6.56
N GLY A 10 0.12 6.09 6.46
CA GLY A 10 1.25 6.78 7.12
C GLY A 10 1.46 6.43 8.60
N GLN A 11 0.60 5.60 9.20
CA GLN A 11 0.72 5.16 10.60
C GLN A 11 0.42 3.68 10.82
N TRP A 12 0.47 2.86 9.77
CA TRP A 12 0.11 1.45 9.81
C TRP A 12 1.33 0.53 9.65
N PRO A 13 1.40 -0.64 10.32
CA PRO A 13 0.42 -1.24 11.24
C PRO A 13 0.58 -0.80 12.70
N PHE A 14 1.65 -0.07 12.98
CA PHE A 14 2.00 0.47 14.28
C PHE A 14 2.40 1.93 14.10
N SER A 15 2.15 2.73 15.12
CA SER A 15 2.66 4.09 15.19
C SER A 15 4.18 4.11 15.24
N ARG A 16 4.79 5.24 14.86
CA ARG A 16 6.24 5.46 14.99
C ARG A 16 6.76 5.18 16.41
N GLU A 17 6.03 5.62 17.42
CA GLU A 17 6.39 5.42 18.82
C GLU A 17 6.43 3.94 19.22
N GLU A 18 5.50 3.14 18.70
CA GLU A 18 5.49 1.69 18.91
C GLU A 18 6.65 1.01 18.18
N LEU A 19 6.92 1.39 16.93
CA LEU A 19 8.02 0.84 16.13
C LEU A 19 9.39 1.11 16.76
N GLU A 20 9.63 2.32 17.29
CA GLU A 20 10.89 2.69 17.95
C GLU A 20 11.16 1.87 19.23
N LYS A 21 10.10 1.36 19.87
CA LYS A 21 10.21 0.46 21.03
C LYS A 21 10.48 -0.99 20.63
N MET A 22 10.17 -1.38 19.39
CA MET A 22 10.39 -2.74 18.89
C MET A 22 11.88 -2.92 18.52
N LYS A 23 12.57 -3.82 19.23
CA LYS A 23 14.00 -4.10 19.02
C LYS A 23 14.29 -5.25 18.05
N GLU A 24 13.25 -5.86 17.50
CA GLU A 24 13.31 -7.12 16.75
C GLU A 24 12.55 -7.04 15.43
N GLY A 25 12.73 -8.05 14.57
CA GLY A 25 11.95 -8.20 13.35
C GLY A 25 10.46 -8.37 13.66
N VAL A 26 9.62 -7.58 12.99
CA VAL A 26 8.19 -7.52 13.27
C VAL A 26 7.41 -8.38 12.28
N TYR A 27 6.61 -9.31 12.80
CA TYR A 27 5.67 -10.10 11.99
C TYR A 27 4.34 -9.34 11.84
N ILE A 28 3.92 -9.08 10.59
CA ILE A 28 2.63 -8.48 10.29
C ILE A 28 1.64 -9.57 9.91
N PRO A 29 0.65 -9.89 10.78
CA PRO A 29 -0.30 -10.93 10.49
C PRO A 29 -1.35 -10.46 9.47
N ARG A 30 -2.04 -11.40 8.83
CA ARG A 30 -2.92 -11.13 7.68
C ARG A 30 -4.11 -10.23 8.04
N GLU A 31 -4.62 -10.34 9.25
CA GLU A 31 -5.70 -9.52 9.82
C GLU A 31 -5.29 -8.06 10.04
N LYS A 32 -3.98 -7.78 10.07
CA LYS A 32 -3.42 -6.42 10.11
C LYS A 32 -3.08 -5.91 8.72
N ILE A 33 -3.61 -6.48 7.63
CA ILE A 33 -3.44 -5.89 6.30
C ILE A 33 -4.45 -4.76 6.13
N LEU A 34 -3.94 -3.55 5.84
CA LEU A 34 -4.79 -2.40 5.52
C LEU A 34 -5.23 -2.52 4.06
N ARG A 35 -6.53 -2.79 3.85
CA ARG A 35 -7.10 -3.01 2.52
C ARG A 35 -8.10 -1.94 2.15
N PHE A 36 -7.96 -1.37 0.96
CA PHE A 36 -8.91 -0.41 0.40
C PHE A 36 -8.90 -0.44 -1.13
N ILE A 37 -9.87 0.25 -1.72
CA ILE A 37 -9.92 0.51 -3.16
C ILE A 37 -9.36 1.90 -3.42
N HIS A 38 -8.32 1.99 -4.24
CA HIS A 38 -7.74 3.23 -4.73
C HIS A 38 -8.24 3.53 -6.15
N GLY A 39 -8.25 4.81 -6.51
CA GLY A 39 -8.63 5.30 -7.84
C GLY A 39 -9.96 6.03 -7.85
N LYS A 40 -10.05 7.05 -8.71
CA LYS A 40 -11.28 7.80 -9.01
C LYS A 40 -11.95 7.29 -10.28
N ARG A 41 -11.14 6.88 -11.26
CA ARG A 41 -11.63 6.37 -12.56
C ARG A 41 -11.40 4.89 -12.70
N ASN A 42 -10.20 4.41 -12.35
CA ASN A 42 -9.86 3.01 -12.43
C ASN A 42 -9.58 2.42 -11.05
N ASN A 43 -10.51 1.59 -10.58
CA ASN A 43 -10.45 0.98 -9.26
C ASN A 43 -9.34 -0.07 -9.20
N THR A 44 -8.36 0.16 -8.34
CA THR A 44 -7.28 -0.75 -8.00
C THR A 44 -7.39 -1.16 -6.55
N ARG A 45 -7.33 -2.47 -6.25
CA ARG A 45 -7.27 -2.90 -4.85
C ARG A 45 -5.86 -2.76 -4.33
N ILE A 46 -5.70 -2.10 -3.19
CA ILE A 46 -4.43 -1.98 -2.48
C ILE A 46 -4.53 -2.71 -1.14
N ASP A 47 -3.52 -3.53 -0.87
CA ASP A 47 -3.33 -4.26 0.39
C ASP A 47 -1.97 -3.82 0.97
N PHE A 48 -1.95 -2.84 1.89
CA PHE A 48 -0.71 -2.43 2.57
C PHE A 48 -0.39 -3.34 3.75
N TYR A 49 0.84 -3.84 3.76
CA TYR A 49 1.46 -4.51 4.91
C TYR A 49 2.03 -3.47 5.87
N VAL A 50 2.66 -2.43 5.32
CA VAL A 50 3.22 -1.29 6.04
C VAL A 50 2.90 -0.01 5.27
N SER A 51 2.54 1.04 6.00
CA SER A 51 2.34 2.38 5.46
C SER A 51 2.76 3.38 6.54
N ASN A 52 3.97 3.92 6.44
CA ASN A 52 4.50 4.91 7.38
C ASN A 52 5.23 6.04 6.64
N ASP A 53 5.88 6.92 7.37
CA ASP A 53 6.63 8.07 6.85
C ASP A 53 7.97 7.71 6.18
N LEU A 54 8.43 6.46 6.29
CA LEU A 54 9.63 5.97 5.62
C LEU A 54 9.29 5.27 4.31
N PHE A 55 8.27 4.41 4.31
CA PHE A 55 7.88 3.66 3.12
C PHE A 55 6.45 3.12 3.18
N HIS A 56 5.95 2.79 2.00
CA HIS A 56 4.76 1.97 1.80
C HIS A 56 5.17 0.65 1.17
N VAL A 57 4.72 -0.46 1.76
CA VAL A 57 4.94 -1.81 1.21
C VAL A 57 3.63 -2.56 1.22
N GLY A 58 3.27 -3.10 0.07
CA GLY A 58 2.00 -3.79 -0.09
C GLY A 58 1.87 -4.49 -1.41
N LYS A 59 0.64 -4.89 -1.70
CA LYS A 59 0.26 -5.54 -2.94
C LYS A 59 -0.87 -4.76 -3.60
N MET A 60 -0.69 -4.49 -4.89
CA MET A 60 -1.78 -3.99 -5.74
C MET A 60 -2.39 -5.12 -6.58
N VAL A 61 -3.68 -5.00 -6.86
CA VAL A 61 -4.38 -5.85 -7.84
C VAL A 61 -5.12 -4.96 -8.82
N ILE A 62 -4.65 -4.98 -10.06
CA ILE A 62 -5.30 -4.34 -11.20
C ILE A 62 -6.16 -5.41 -11.91
N PRO A 63 -7.44 -5.14 -12.19
CA PRO A 63 -8.27 -6.05 -12.97
C PRO A 63 -7.66 -6.36 -14.35
N ALA A 64 -7.90 -7.58 -14.84
CA ALA A 64 -7.42 -7.98 -16.16
C ALA A 64 -7.94 -7.03 -17.25
N LYS A 65 -7.07 -6.63 -18.18
CA LYS A 65 -7.34 -5.63 -19.24
C LYS A 65 -7.65 -4.21 -18.73
N GLY A 66 -7.45 -3.94 -17.44
CA GLY A 66 -7.58 -2.60 -16.84
C GLY A 66 -6.24 -1.88 -16.68
N SER A 67 -6.31 -0.66 -16.16
CA SER A 67 -5.18 0.16 -15.73
C SER A 67 -5.43 0.66 -14.30
N SER A 68 -4.39 1.11 -13.60
CA SER A 68 -4.59 2.01 -12.45
C SER A 68 -4.91 3.43 -12.95
N ASP A 69 -5.24 4.32 -12.02
CA ASP A 69 -5.10 5.75 -12.28
C ASP A 69 -3.60 6.13 -12.33
N ILE A 70 -3.31 7.35 -12.79
CA ILE A 70 -1.93 7.87 -12.80
C ILE A 70 -1.53 8.20 -11.37
N GLU A 71 -0.47 7.56 -10.90
CA GLU A 71 0.16 7.84 -9.61
C GLU A 71 1.23 8.92 -9.78
N VAL A 72 1.30 9.86 -8.82
CA VAL A 72 2.34 10.90 -8.76
C VAL A 72 2.75 11.05 -7.31
N HIS A 73 4.04 10.85 -7.03
CA HIS A 73 4.61 10.98 -5.69
C HIS A 73 6.07 11.45 -5.74
N ASN A 74 6.56 11.96 -4.62
CA ASN A 74 7.93 12.50 -4.49
C ASN A 74 8.96 11.44 -4.08
N GLY A 75 8.55 10.18 -3.88
CA GLY A 75 9.44 9.07 -3.56
C GLY A 75 9.77 8.18 -4.76
N ASP A 76 10.66 7.22 -4.56
CA ASP A 76 10.92 6.16 -5.51
C ASP A 76 9.88 5.04 -5.38
N GLU A 77 9.59 4.34 -6.47
CA GLU A 77 8.70 3.18 -6.49
C GLU A 77 9.37 1.97 -7.15
N VAL A 78 9.16 0.78 -6.57
CA VAL A 78 9.57 -0.50 -7.13
C VAL A 78 8.38 -1.43 -7.21
N ILE A 79 8.10 -1.95 -8.41
CA ILE A 79 7.01 -2.89 -8.65
C ILE A 79 7.58 -4.26 -9.04
N TYR A 80 7.12 -5.30 -8.35
CA TYR A 80 7.42 -6.69 -8.69
C TYR A 80 6.15 -7.46 -9.07
N VAL A 81 6.12 -8.02 -10.28
CA VAL A 81 4.93 -8.71 -10.81
C VAL A 81 4.82 -10.11 -10.23
N LEU A 82 3.84 -10.30 -9.34
CA LEU A 82 3.57 -11.62 -8.73
C LEU A 82 2.75 -12.56 -9.63
N LYS A 83 1.89 -12.02 -10.50
CA LYS A 83 1.02 -12.80 -11.39
C LYS A 83 0.54 -11.96 -12.57
N GLY A 84 0.57 -12.55 -13.77
CA GLY A 84 0.11 -11.91 -15.01
C GLY A 84 1.21 -11.11 -15.68
N THR A 85 0.81 -10.11 -16.48
CA THR A 85 1.72 -9.21 -17.19
C THR A 85 1.32 -7.77 -16.87
N LEU A 86 2.29 -6.95 -16.48
CA LEU A 86 2.11 -5.52 -16.25
C LEU A 86 2.82 -4.76 -17.36
N ASN A 87 2.13 -3.78 -17.94
CA ASN A 87 2.75 -2.77 -18.80
C ASN A 87 2.79 -1.47 -18.01
N THR A 88 3.97 -0.92 -17.81
CA THR A 88 4.15 0.36 -17.11
C THR A 88 4.41 1.47 -18.12
N ARG A 89 3.84 2.64 -17.86
CA ARG A 89 4.11 3.85 -18.63
C ARG A 89 4.59 4.92 -17.66
N ILE A 90 5.85 5.28 -17.79
CA ILE A 90 6.51 6.31 -16.99
C ILE A 90 6.58 7.57 -17.87
N TYR A 91 6.20 8.72 -17.31
CA TYR A 91 6.18 10.02 -17.98
C TYR A 91 7.32 10.91 -17.50
#